data_AF-A0A5C5RU08-F1
#
_entry.id   AF-A0A5C5RU08-F1
#
_cell.length_a   1.000
_cell.length_b   1.000
_cell.length_c   1.000
_cell.angle_alpha   90.00
_cell.angle_beta   90.00
_cell.angle_gamma   90.00
#
_symmetry.space_group_name_H-M   'P 1'
#
loop_
_entity.id
_entity.type
_entity.pdbx_description
1 polymer ?
#
loop_
_entity_poly.entity_id
_entity_poly.type
_entity_poly.pdbx_seq_one_letter_code
_entity_poly.pdbx_strand_id
1 'polypeptide(L)'
;MTIPAAGDLDARDRATWTLWADWCAAVDEHPVPATPAVLARFIAANPAAPRTQRRRVAVLNGAHRRAGHRPPGIAEAVREAIDATRAARRRHLTDLAVDVATHLPDGWPAALFARRDTLLLVLATSGIRPTALSRLTAGAIYVDDETDELHITTTADGGEEYTTAPDLPAAGLSPAAVLEEWLHLRALQHHVVDDVLDEVDARASKLLEVLLQLLDDATAP
;
A
#
# COMPACT_ATOMS: atom_id res chain seq x y z
N MET A 1 -24.04 11.66 -25.13
CA MET A 1 -23.69 11.05 -23.83
C MET A 1 -23.88 12.13 -22.78
N THR A 2 -25.00 12.06 -22.06
CA THR A 2 -25.57 13.19 -21.32
C THR A 2 -25.07 13.17 -19.88
N ILE A 3 -24.32 14.20 -19.48
CA ILE A 3 -24.03 14.52 -18.06
C ILE A 3 -25.39 14.57 -17.35
N PRO A 4 -25.61 13.83 -16.24
CA PRO A 4 -26.94 13.74 -15.64
C PRO A 4 -27.43 15.14 -15.25
N ALA A 5 -28.70 15.42 -15.58
CA ALA A 5 -29.37 16.67 -15.24
C ALA A 5 -29.19 16.96 -13.73
N ALA A 6 -28.85 18.21 -13.42
CA ALA A 6 -28.52 18.73 -12.09
C ALA A 6 -29.71 18.77 -11.10
N GLY A 7 -30.62 17.79 -11.17
CA GLY A 7 -31.92 17.77 -10.47
C GLY A 7 -31.87 17.38 -8.99
N ASP A 8 -30.85 16.65 -8.55
CA ASP A 8 -30.76 16.12 -7.16
C ASP A 8 -29.65 16.76 -6.31
N LEU A 9 -28.96 17.77 -6.84
CA LEU A 9 -27.89 18.45 -6.11
C LEU A 9 -28.44 19.73 -5.47
N ASP A 10 -28.15 19.96 -4.19
CA ASP A 10 -28.43 21.25 -3.57
C ASP A 10 -27.67 22.38 -4.32
N ALA A 11 -28.06 23.64 -4.14
CA ALA A 11 -27.45 24.75 -4.86
C ALA A 11 -25.92 24.86 -4.66
N ARG A 12 -25.42 24.40 -3.52
CA ARG A 12 -24.00 24.47 -3.14
C ARG A 12 -23.21 23.26 -3.70
N ASP A 13 -23.86 22.13 -3.89
CA ASP A 13 -23.29 20.98 -4.61
C ASP A 13 -23.15 21.29 -6.10
N ARG A 14 -24.12 22.01 -6.69
CA ARG A 14 -23.97 22.55 -8.06
C ARG A 14 -22.79 23.51 -8.17
N ALA A 15 -22.65 24.46 -7.24
CA ALA A 15 -21.52 25.38 -7.24
C ALA A 15 -20.16 24.65 -7.11
N THR A 16 -20.11 23.60 -6.28
CA THR A 16 -18.92 22.74 -6.15
C THR A 16 -18.59 22.03 -7.46
N TRP A 17 -19.60 21.48 -8.12
CA TRP A 17 -19.44 20.80 -9.40
C TRP A 17 -18.98 21.76 -10.51
N THR A 18 -19.57 22.95 -10.61
CA THR A 18 -19.15 23.98 -11.58
C THR A 18 -17.70 24.37 -11.37
N LEU A 19 -17.28 24.68 -10.14
CA LEU A 19 -15.88 25.01 -9.83
C LEU A 19 -14.92 23.88 -10.25
N TRP A 20 -15.29 22.62 -10.00
CA TRP A 20 -14.51 21.47 -10.40
C TRP A 20 -14.41 21.33 -11.93
N ALA A 21 -15.54 21.37 -12.63
CA ALA A 21 -15.58 21.22 -14.08
C ALA A 21 -14.82 22.34 -14.81
N ASP A 22 -14.98 23.59 -14.35
CA ASP A 22 -14.27 24.75 -14.90
C ASP A 22 -12.76 24.64 -14.66
N TRP A 23 -12.35 24.21 -13.46
CA TRP A 23 -10.94 23.99 -13.16
C TRP A 23 -10.35 22.87 -14.03
N CYS A 24 -11.05 21.73 -14.15
CA CYS A 24 -10.62 20.61 -15.01
C CYS A 24 -10.46 21.06 -16.47
N ALA A 25 -11.43 21.81 -17.01
CA ALA A 25 -11.35 22.36 -18.36
C ALA A 25 -10.15 23.32 -18.53
N ALA A 26 -9.81 24.10 -17.50
CA ALA A 26 -8.68 25.01 -17.54
C ALA A 26 -7.31 24.31 -17.49
N VAL A 27 -7.24 23.07 -16.99
CA VAL A 27 -6.00 22.27 -16.91
C VAL A 27 -5.99 21.07 -17.87
N ASP A 28 -6.90 21.06 -18.85
CA ASP A 28 -7.08 19.98 -19.84
C ASP A 28 -7.31 18.58 -19.25
N GLU A 29 -7.97 18.51 -18.09
CA GLU A 29 -8.31 17.26 -17.40
C GLU A 29 -9.80 16.90 -17.58
N HIS A 30 -10.11 15.60 -17.56
CA HIS A 30 -11.51 15.14 -17.57
C HIS A 30 -12.11 15.16 -16.16
N PRO A 31 -13.30 15.76 -15.96
CA PRO A 31 -13.91 15.87 -14.63
C PRO A 31 -14.44 14.53 -14.09
N VAL A 32 -14.83 13.59 -14.96
CA VAL A 32 -15.22 12.20 -14.65
C VAL A 32 -14.89 11.29 -15.86
N PRO A 33 -14.18 10.16 -15.67
CA PRO A 33 -13.44 9.80 -14.46
C PRO A 33 -12.20 10.69 -14.30
N ALA A 34 -11.94 11.14 -13.08
CA ALA A 34 -10.70 11.80 -12.70
C ALA A 34 -9.86 10.87 -11.82
N THR A 35 -8.54 10.99 -11.95
CA THR A 35 -7.61 10.26 -11.09
C THR A 35 -7.53 10.93 -9.71
N PRO A 36 -7.11 10.20 -8.67
CA PRO A 36 -6.82 10.80 -7.36
C PRO A 36 -5.83 11.97 -7.41
N ALA A 37 -4.81 11.87 -8.27
CA ALA A 37 -3.81 12.92 -8.46
C ALA A 37 -4.44 14.23 -8.97
N VAL A 38 -5.37 14.15 -9.91
CA VAL A 38 -6.10 15.32 -10.42
C VAL A 38 -6.94 15.96 -9.32
N LEU A 39 -7.63 15.16 -8.51
CA LEU A 39 -8.41 15.68 -7.37
C LEU A 39 -7.51 16.31 -6.29
N ALA A 40 -6.34 15.73 -5.99
CA ALA A 40 -5.40 16.31 -5.04
C ALA A 40 -4.86 17.66 -5.54
N ARG A 41 -4.51 17.77 -6.84
CA ARG A 41 -4.12 19.03 -7.49
C ARG A 41 -5.19 20.11 -7.37
N PHE A 42 -6.46 19.76 -7.58
CA PHE A 42 -7.58 20.70 -7.41
C PHE A 42 -7.68 21.23 -5.98
N ILE A 43 -7.56 20.35 -4.98
CA ILE A 43 -7.64 20.73 -3.55
C ILE A 43 -6.51 21.69 -3.19
N ALA A 44 -5.29 21.43 -3.67
CA ALA A 44 -4.14 22.30 -3.49
C ALA A 44 -4.31 23.66 -4.18
N ALA A 45 -4.83 23.67 -5.41
CA ALA A 45 -5.07 24.89 -6.19
C ALA A 45 -6.24 25.73 -5.65
N ASN A 46 -7.17 25.13 -4.92
CA ASN A 46 -8.39 25.78 -4.41
C ASN A 46 -8.51 25.63 -2.88
N PRO A 47 -7.59 26.23 -2.09
CA PRO A 47 -7.53 26.04 -0.65
C PRO A 47 -8.82 26.50 0.05
N ALA A 48 -9.23 25.74 1.06
CA ALA A 48 -10.38 26.03 1.90
C ALA A 48 -10.24 25.32 3.25
N ALA A 49 -11.06 25.70 4.23
CA ALA A 49 -11.09 25.00 5.51
C ALA A 49 -11.32 23.48 5.34
N PRO A 50 -10.73 22.60 6.17
CA PRO A 50 -10.81 21.14 5.98
C PRO A 50 -12.24 20.60 5.86
N ARG A 51 -13.17 21.14 6.66
CA ARG A 51 -14.60 20.79 6.58
C ARG A 51 -15.19 21.07 5.19
N THR A 52 -14.80 22.17 4.57
CA THR A 52 -15.24 22.55 3.22
C THR A 52 -14.65 21.62 2.17
N GLN A 53 -13.36 21.28 2.27
CA GLN A 53 -12.75 20.34 1.34
C GLN A 53 -13.35 18.93 1.45
N ARG A 54 -13.58 18.43 2.67
CA ARG A 54 -14.28 17.14 2.88
C ARG A 54 -15.66 17.13 2.22
N ARG A 55 -16.40 18.22 2.33
CA ARG A 55 -17.69 18.37 1.61
C ARG A 55 -17.49 18.33 0.10
N ARG A 56 -16.54 19.09 -0.45
CA ARG A 56 -16.29 19.10 -1.90
C ARG A 56 -15.98 17.70 -2.42
N VAL A 57 -15.08 16.99 -1.73
CA VAL A 57 -14.74 15.60 -2.06
C VAL A 57 -15.96 14.68 -1.99
N ALA A 58 -16.85 14.85 -1.01
CA ALA A 58 -18.08 14.05 -0.95
C ALA A 58 -18.97 14.25 -2.20
N VAL A 59 -19.11 15.49 -2.68
CA VAL A 59 -19.88 15.82 -3.89
C VAL A 59 -19.24 15.17 -5.12
N LEU A 60 -17.93 15.33 -5.30
CA LEU A 60 -17.20 14.79 -6.45
C LEU A 60 -17.17 13.26 -6.45
N ASN A 61 -17.01 12.65 -5.28
CA ASN A 61 -17.15 11.20 -5.10
C ASN A 61 -18.56 10.72 -5.49
N GLY A 62 -19.60 11.48 -5.13
CA GLY A 62 -20.97 11.19 -5.52
C GLY A 62 -21.21 11.28 -7.03
N ALA A 63 -20.54 12.20 -7.72
CA ALA A 63 -20.58 12.29 -9.19
C ALA A 63 -19.92 11.07 -9.85
N HIS A 64 -18.74 10.66 -9.38
CA HIS A 64 -18.04 9.47 -9.88
C HIS A 64 -18.86 8.19 -9.69
N ARG A 65 -19.44 7.98 -8.49
CA ARG A 65 -20.30 6.82 -8.22
C ARG A 65 -21.50 6.76 -9.16
N ARG A 66 -22.18 7.89 -9.38
CA ARG A 66 -23.34 7.95 -10.29
C ARG A 66 -22.97 7.65 -11.75
N ALA A 67 -21.73 7.93 -12.14
CA ALA A 67 -21.18 7.58 -13.45
C ALA A 67 -20.58 6.16 -13.50
N GLY A 68 -20.69 5.36 -12.44
CA GLY A 68 -20.15 3.99 -12.39
C GLY A 68 -18.65 3.91 -12.16
N HIS A 69 -18.00 5.01 -11.79
CA HIS A 69 -16.56 5.06 -11.55
C HIS A 69 -16.21 4.98 -10.06
N ARG A 70 -15.02 4.46 -9.78
CA ARG A 70 -14.46 4.46 -8.43
C ARG A 70 -14.24 5.91 -7.97
N PRO A 71 -14.60 6.27 -6.73
CA PRO A 71 -14.45 7.65 -6.26
C PRO A 71 -12.98 7.99 -6.00
N PRO A 72 -12.42 9.07 -6.57
CA PRO A 72 -11.00 9.40 -6.43
C PRO A 72 -10.63 9.88 -5.02
N GLY A 73 -11.58 10.42 -4.26
CA GLY A 73 -11.32 11.00 -2.95
C GLY A 73 -11.15 10.02 -1.80
N ILE A 74 -11.17 8.71 -2.07
CA ILE A 74 -10.83 7.69 -1.06
C ILE A 74 -9.32 7.60 -0.86
N ALA A 75 -8.55 7.89 -1.91
CA ALA A 75 -7.10 7.75 -1.94
C ALA A 75 -6.39 8.61 -0.89
N GLU A 76 -5.29 8.10 -0.36
CA GLU A 76 -4.50 8.76 0.68
C GLU A 76 -4.00 10.14 0.26
N ALA A 77 -3.53 10.30 -0.99
CA ALA A 77 -3.07 11.58 -1.52
C ALA A 77 -4.13 12.69 -1.42
N VAL A 78 -5.40 12.34 -1.62
CA VAL A 78 -6.52 13.29 -1.46
C VAL A 78 -6.77 13.59 0.01
N ARG A 79 -6.66 12.61 0.91
CA ARG A 79 -6.84 12.81 2.36
C ARG A 79 -5.80 13.76 2.93
N GLU A 80 -4.56 13.68 2.48
CA GLU A 80 -3.47 14.54 2.93
C GLU A 80 -3.54 15.96 2.37
N ALA A 81 -3.98 16.12 1.13
CA ALA A 81 -4.24 17.43 0.57
C ALA A 81 -5.29 18.21 1.39
N ILE A 82 -6.15 17.51 2.13
CA ILE A 82 -7.19 18.08 2.99
C ILE A 82 -6.73 18.28 4.44
N ASP A 83 -5.88 17.39 4.95
CA ASP A 83 -5.57 17.28 6.38
C ASP A 83 -4.07 17.45 6.63
N ALA A 84 -3.69 18.68 7.02
CA ALA A 84 -2.30 19.03 7.31
C ALA A 84 -1.70 18.22 8.47
N THR A 85 -2.50 17.80 9.45
CA THR A 85 -2.02 16.94 10.55
C THR A 85 -1.69 15.55 10.03
N ARG A 86 -2.49 15.03 9.10
CA ARG A 86 -2.21 13.74 8.44
C ARG A 86 -0.93 13.80 7.61
N ALA A 87 -0.77 14.85 6.81
CA ALA A 87 0.46 15.07 6.03
C ALA A 87 1.70 15.21 6.94
N ALA A 88 1.60 15.96 8.05
CA ALA A 88 2.68 16.12 9.01
C ALA A 88 3.06 14.79 9.70
N ARG A 89 2.05 13.98 10.05
CA ARG A 89 2.28 12.65 10.62
C ARG A 89 3.03 11.74 9.65
N ARG A 90 2.70 11.76 8.36
CA ARG A 90 3.42 10.96 7.37
C ARG A 90 4.89 11.38 7.27
N ARG A 91 5.15 12.68 7.16
CA ARG A 91 6.53 13.21 7.15
C ARG A 91 7.31 12.78 8.39
N HIS A 92 6.71 12.89 9.57
CA HIS A 92 7.35 12.43 10.81
C HIS A 92 7.66 10.93 10.80
N LEU A 93 6.78 10.10 10.21
CA LEU A 93 7.04 8.67 10.04
C LEU A 93 8.16 8.41 9.04
N THR A 94 8.25 9.18 7.95
CA THR A 94 9.39 9.13 7.03
C THR A 94 10.70 9.43 7.76
N ASP A 95 10.76 10.54 8.50
CA ASP A 95 11.96 10.93 9.26
C ASP A 95 12.36 9.83 10.26
N LEU A 96 11.39 9.27 10.98
CA LEU A 96 11.62 8.20 11.94
C LEU A 96 12.05 6.88 11.25
N ALA A 97 11.47 6.55 10.10
CA ALA A 97 11.82 5.36 9.35
C ALA A 97 13.28 5.42 8.88
N VAL A 98 13.71 6.58 8.37
CA VAL A 98 15.09 6.82 7.95
C VAL A 98 16.04 6.75 9.14
N ASP A 99 15.71 7.43 10.23
CA ASP A 99 16.53 7.42 11.46
C ASP A 99 16.69 6.00 12.02
N VAL A 100 15.59 5.28 12.21
CA VAL A 100 15.63 3.91 12.74
C VAL A 100 16.37 2.98 11.79
N ALA A 101 16.08 3.02 10.48
CA ALA A 101 16.75 2.16 9.50
C ALA A 101 18.27 2.33 9.51
N THR A 102 18.76 3.55 9.75
CA THR A 102 20.20 3.86 9.82
C THR A 102 20.89 3.25 11.05
N HIS A 103 20.13 3.01 12.13
CA HIS A 103 20.66 2.56 13.42
C HIS A 103 20.30 1.11 13.78
N LEU A 104 19.76 0.35 12.83
CA LEU A 104 19.39 -1.03 13.09
C LEU A 104 20.63 -1.91 13.37
N PRO A 105 20.49 -2.90 14.26
CA PRO A 105 21.61 -3.73 14.67
C PRO A 105 22.07 -4.68 13.56
N ASP A 106 23.38 -4.78 13.41
CA ASP A 106 24.05 -5.75 12.55
C ASP A 106 24.21 -7.12 13.22
N GLY A 107 24.54 -8.13 12.42
CA GLY A 107 24.87 -9.49 12.89
C GLY A 107 23.66 -10.40 13.11
N TRP A 108 23.89 -11.72 13.05
CA TRP A 108 22.83 -12.70 13.23
C TRP A 108 22.48 -12.90 14.72
N PRO A 109 21.19 -13.04 15.10
CA PRO A 109 19.99 -13.01 14.27
C PRO A 109 19.37 -11.62 14.11
N ALA A 110 19.90 -10.60 14.79
CA ALA A 110 19.33 -9.25 14.87
C ALA A 110 19.16 -8.60 13.48
N ALA A 111 20.13 -8.76 12.59
CA ALA A 111 20.11 -8.26 11.21
C ALA A 111 18.94 -8.81 10.38
N LEU A 112 18.43 -10.01 10.69
CA LEU A 112 17.29 -10.57 9.97
C LEU A 112 15.99 -9.85 10.36
N PHE A 113 15.81 -9.59 11.65
CA PHE A 113 14.66 -8.81 12.14
C PHE A 113 14.77 -7.36 11.71
N ALA A 114 15.98 -6.78 11.76
CA ALA A 114 16.26 -5.45 11.27
C ALA A 114 15.74 -5.25 9.84
N ARG A 115 16.12 -6.12 8.90
CA ARG A 115 15.69 -5.99 7.49
C ARG A 115 14.17 -6.09 7.31
N ARG A 116 13.51 -6.97 8.06
CA ARG A 116 12.05 -7.04 8.09
C ARG A 116 11.44 -5.74 8.60
N ASP A 117 11.99 -5.22 9.70
CA ASP A 117 11.48 -4.01 10.35
C ASP A 117 11.73 -2.76 9.49
N THR A 118 12.86 -2.69 8.77
CA THR A 118 13.12 -1.66 7.75
C THR A 118 12.02 -1.65 6.69
N LEU A 119 11.66 -2.81 6.12
CA LEU A 119 10.59 -2.88 5.14
C LEU A 119 9.24 -2.44 5.74
N LEU A 120 8.92 -2.86 6.97
CA LEU A 120 7.69 -2.45 7.65
C LEU A 120 7.63 -0.93 7.88
N LEU A 121 8.77 -0.32 8.22
CA LEU A 121 8.89 1.13 8.40
C LEU A 121 8.70 1.87 7.06
N VAL A 122 9.33 1.41 5.99
CA VAL A 122 9.13 1.93 4.62
C VAL A 122 7.66 1.85 4.23
N LEU A 123 7.02 0.68 4.39
CA LEU A 123 5.60 0.50 4.06
C LEU A 123 4.67 1.38 4.92
N ALA A 124 5.01 1.64 6.18
CA ALA A 124 4.24 2.51 7.06
C ALA A 124 4.23 3.98 6.58
N THR A 125 5.24 4.40 5.81
CA THR A 125 5.25 5.75 5.20
C THR A 125 4.18 5.92 4.14
N SER A 126 3.58 4.85 3.60
CA SER A 126 2.55 4.96 2.55
C SER A 126 1.19 5.49 3.03
N GLY A 127 1.01 5.63 4.35
CA GLY A 127 -0.27 6.00 4.95
C GLY A 127 -1.29 4.85 5.02
N ILE A 128 -0.89 3.63 4.60
CA ILE A 128 -1.67 2.40 4.80
C ILE A 128 -2.00 2.21 6.28
N ARG A 129 -3.19 1.68 6.56
CA ARG A 129 -3.61 1.40 7.95
C ARG A 129 -2.84 0.21 8.51
N PRO A 130 -2.49 0.18 9.82
CA PRO A 130 -1.80 -0.96 10.43
C PRO A 130 -2.51 -2.30 10.24
N THR A 131 -3.85 -2.29 10.26
CA THR A 131 -4.69 -3.48 10.03
C THR A 131 -4.67 -3.99 8.59
N ALA A 132 -4.44 -3.09 7.62
CA ALA A 132 -4.31 -3.46 6.21
C ALA A 132 -2.89 -3.94 5.92
N LEU A 133 -1.89 -3.26 6.51
CA LEU A 133 -0.48 -3.66 6.47
C LEU A 133 -0.28 -5.09 7.02
N SER A 134 -0.96 -5.46 8.11
CA SER A 134 -0.85 -6.81 8.68
C SER A 134 -1.45 -7.92 7.81
N ARG A 135 -2.25 -7.58 6.81
CA ARG A 135 -2.86 -8.51 5.83
C ARG A 135 -2.18 -8.46 4.47
N LEU A 136 -1.13 -7.65 4.33
CA LEU A 136 -0.47 -7.41 3.06
C LEU A 136 0.29 -8.65 2.60
N THR A 137 0.15 -8.98 1.32
CA THR A 137 0.92 -10.05 0.66
C THR A 137 2.00 -9.44 -0.25
N ALA A 138 3.11 -10.14 -0.47
CA ALA A 138 4.16 -9.64 -1.37
C ALA A 138 3.64 -9.27 -2.77
N GLY A 139 2.70 -10.05 -3.34
CA GLY A 139 2.10 -9.76 -4.65
C GLY A 139 1.14 -8.56 -4.70
N ALA A 140 0.92 -7.89 -3.57
CA ALA A 140 0.18 -6.64 -3.49
C ALA A 140 1.09 -5.40 -3.58
N ILE A 141 2.41 -5.61 -3.67
CA ILE A 141 3.42 -4.56 -3.70
C ILE A 141 4.09 -4.58 -5.09
N TYR A 142 4.20 -3.42 -5.71
CA TYR A 142 4.88 -3.21 -6.99
C TYR A 142 5.87 -2.07 -6.85
N VAL A 143 7.02 -2.17 -7.51
CA VAL A 143 7.99 -1.08 -7.60
C VAL A 143 7.60 -0.20 -8.78
N ASP A 144 7.64 1.10 -8.58
CA ASP A 144 7.62 2.08 -9.67
C ASP A 144 9.02 2.20 -10.25
N ASP A 145 9.18 1.77 -11.51
CA ASP A 145 10.48 1.78 -12.20
C ASP A 145 11.01 3.21 -12.44
N GLU A 146 10.16 4.25 -12.34
CA GLU A 146 10.56 5.64 -12.59
C GLU A 146 10.86 6.41 -11.29
N THR A 147 10.19 6.08 -10.17
CA THR A 147 10.21 6.92 -8.95
C THR A 147 10.83 6.27 -7.72
N ASP A 148 11.24 4.99 -7.78
CA ASP A 148 11.72 4.21 -6.60
C ASP A 148 10.65 4.17 -5.49
N GLU A 149 9.37 4.29 -5.84
CA GLU A 149 8.25 4.20 -4.92
C GLU A 149 7.66 2.79 -4.91
N LEU A 150 7.15 2.34 -3.76
CA LEU A 150 6.35 1.12 -3.69
C LEU A 150 4.87 1.46 -3.80
N HIS A 151 4.23 0.92 -4.83
CA HIS A 151 2.78 0.91 -5.00
C HIS A 151 2.17 -0.30 -4.31
N ILE A 152 1.16 -0.05 -3.48
CA ILE A 152 0.55 -1.05 -2.62
C ILE A 152 -0.94 -1.09 -2.91
N THR A 153 -1.43 -2.23 -3.40
CA THR A 153 -2.86 -2.43 -3.68
C THR A 153 -3.49 -3.32 -2.61
N THR A 154 -4.36 -2.77 -1.75
CA THR A 154 -5.00 -3.55 -0.70
C THR A 154 -6.36 -4.08 -1.17
N THR A 155 -6.53 -5.40 -1.21
CA THR A 155 -7.85 -6.00 -1.46
C THR A 155 -8.80 -5.81 -0.27
N ALA A 156 -8.23 -5.70 0.95
CA ALA A 156 -8.98 -5.52 2.20
C ALA A 156 -9.69 -4.16 2.32
N ASP A 157 -9.15 -3.08 1.70
CA ASP A 157 -9.78 -1.75 1.72
C ASP A 157 -10.51 -1.42 0.42
N GLY A 158 -11.00 -2.44 -0.29
CA GLY A 158 -11.75 -2.25 -1.54
C GLY A 158 -10.87 -1.81 -2.71
N GLY A 159 -9.65 -2.33 -2.78
CA GLY A 159 -8.68 -2.10 -3.87
C GLY A 159 -7.93 -0.78 -3.76
N GLU A 160 -7.77 -0.21 -2.56
CA GLU A 160 -7.11 1.08 -2.40
C GLU A 160 -5.63 0.99 -2.74
N GLU A 161 -5.17 1.99 -3.49
CA GLU A 161 -3.77 2.16 -3.88
C GLU A 161 -3.11 3.15 -2.94
N TYR A 162 -1.98 2.74 -2.40
CA TYR A 162 -1.11 3.53 -1.57
C TYR A 162 0.27 3.56 -2.19
N THR A 163 1.00 4.64 -1.95
CA THR A 163 2.36 4.80 -2.45
C THR A 163 3.23 5.24 -1.29
N THR A 164 4.43 4.68 -1.17
CA THR A 164 5.41 5.12 -0.15
C THR A 164 5.73 6.60 -0.30
N ALA A 165 6.26 7.22 0.75
CA ALA A 165 6.53 8.64 0.70
C ALA A 165 7.62 8.94 -0.36
N PRO A 166 7.39 9.91 -1.28
CA PRO A 166 8.29 10.21 -2.41
C PRO A 166 9.66 10.76 -1.98
N ASP A 167 9.78 11.21 -0.73
CA ASP A 167 10.98 11.82 -0.16
C ASP A 167 11.96 10.78 0.43
N LEU A 168 11.57 9.51 0.52
CA LEU A 168 12.41 8.43 1.04
C LEU A 168 13.76 8.27 0.30
N PRO A 169 13.80 8.20 -1.05
CA PRO A 169 15.07 8.09 -1.77
C PRO A 169 15.97 9.30 -1.54
N ALA A 170 15.40 10.51 -1.50
CA ALA A 170 16.13 11.74 -1.23
C ALA A 170 16.70 11.79 0.21
N ALA A 171 16.06 11.09 1.14
CA ALA A 171 16.53 10.90 2.50
C ALA A 171 17.53 9.73 2.66
N GLY A 172 17.89 9.04 1.58
CA GLY A 172 18.89 7.98 1.55
C GLY A 172 18.35 6.57 1.83
N LEU A 173 17.03 6.38 1.84
CA LEU A 173 16.40 5.07 2.01
C LEU A 173 15.62 4.70 0.76
N SER A 174 16.18 3.80 -0.08
CA SER A 174 15.52 3.32 -1.30
C SER A 174 14.45 2.26 -0.96
N PRO A 175 13.16 2.54 -1.23
CA PRO A 175 12.09 1.57 -1.02
C PRO A 175 12.25 0.30 -1.87
N ALA A 176 12.66 0.41 -3.14
CA ALA A 176 12.85 -0.77 -3.99
C ALA A 176 13.98 -1.65 -3.47
N ALA A 177 15.14 -1.07 -3.12
CA ALA A 177 16.28 -1.84 -2.60
C ALA A 177 15.93 -2.58 -1.30
N VAL A 178 15.20 -1.93 -0.39
CA VAL A 178 14.72 -2.55 0.86
C VAL A 178 13.77 -3.73 0.57
N LEU A 179 12.85 -3.57 -0.38
CA LEU A 179 11.96 -4.65 -0.79
C LEU A 179 12.72 -5.82 -1.41
N GLU A 180 13.66 -5.54 -2.33
CA GLU A 180 14.49 -6.55 -2.98
C GLU A 180 15.33 -7.34 -1.97
N GLU A 181 15.98 -6.66 -1.03
CA GLU A 181 16.76 -7.33 0.02
C GLU A 181 15.90 -8.25 0.89
N TRP A 182 14.69 -7.80 1.25
CA TRP A 182 13.74 -8.62 1.98
C TRP A 182 13.24 -9.82 1.17
N LEU A 183 12.94 -9.64 -0.13
CA LEU A 183 12.47 -10.72 -0.99
C LEU A 183 13.55 -11.81 -1.18
N HIS A 184 14.81 -11.41 -1.33
CA HIS A 184 15.94 -12.36 -1.38
C HIS A 184 16.04 -13.18 -0.09
N LEU A 185 15.93 -12.54 1.09
CA LEU A 185 15.98 -13.23 2.37
C LEU A 185 14.78 -14.14 2.60
N ARG A 186 13.59 -13.68 2.20
CA ARG A 186 12.37 -14.47 2.28
C ARG A 186 12.46 -15.71 1.39
N ALA A 187 13.03 -15.58 0.19
CA ALA A 187 13.26 -16.72 -0.70
C ALA A 187 14.20 -17.75 -0.05
N LEU A 188 15.30 -17.30 0.56
CA LEU A 188 16.21 -18.18 1.31
C LEU A 188 15.51 -18.87 2.48
N GLN A 189 14.69 -18.15 3.25
CA GLN A 189 13.93 -18.74 4.35
C GLN A 189 12.95 -19.83 3.86
N HIS A 190 12.24 -19.58 2.76
CA HIS A 190 11.31 -20.57 2.20
C HIS A 190 12.05 -21.81 1.68
N HIS A 191 13.17 -21.64 0.97
CA HIS A 191 13.97 -22.77 0.52
C HIS A 191 14.54 -23.60 1.68
N VAL A 192 15.07 -22.94 2.71
CA VAL A 192 15.58 -23.65 3.91
C VAL A 192 14.47 -24.41 4.63
N VAL A 193 13.25 -23.86 4.68
CA VAL A 193 12.12 -24.54 5.30
C VAL A 193 11.68 -25.74 4.48
N ASP A 194 11.58 -25.61 3.15
CA ASP A 194 11.22 -26.71 2.25
C ASP A 194 12.26 -27.85 2.34
N ASP A 195 13.56 -27.55 2.30
CA ASP A 195 14.64 -28.54 2.42
C ASP A 195 14.57 -29.31 3.77
N VAL A 196 14.28 -28.61 4.88
CA VAL A 196 14.16 -29.21 6.21
C VAL A 196 12.93 -30.11 6.30
N LEU A 197 11.80 -29.68 5.71
CA LEU A 197 10.57 -30.49 5.68
C LEU A 197 10.78 -31.76 4.83
N ASP A 198 11.41 -31.63 3.67
CA ASP A 198 11.76 -32.77 2.80
C ASP A 198 12.69 -33.77 3.53
N GLU A 199 13.69 -33.28 4.28
CA GLU A 199 14.57 -34.14 5.06
C GLU A 199 13.82 -34.87 6.20
N VAL A 200 12.90 -34.19 6.87
CA VAL A 200 12.06 -34.80 7.91
C VAL A 200 11.14 -35.89 7.32
N ASP A 201 10.50 -35.63 6.18
CA ASP A 201 9.64 -36.59 5.50
C ASP A 201 10.42 -37.81 4.99
N ALA A 202 11.63 -37.62 4.48
CA ALA A 202 12.52 -38.71 4.09
C ALA A 202 12.92 -39.60 5.28
N ARG A 203 13.22 -38.98 6.44
CA ARG A 203 13.54 -39.70 7.67
C ARG A 203 12.34 -40.45 8.22
N ALA A 204 11.15 -39.84 8.20
CA ALA A 204 9.91 -40.47 8.64
C ALA A 204 9.57 -41.69 7.77
N SER A 205 9.69 -41.56 6.45
CA SER A 205 9.47 -42.67 5.50
C SER A 205 10.39 -43.85 5.77
N LYS A 206 11.70 -43.57 5.99
CA LYS A 206 12.69 -44.61 6.30
C LYS A 206 12.42 -45.32 7.62
N LEU A 207 11.97 -44.60 8.65
CA LEU A 207 11.59 -45.21 9.93
C LEU A 207 10.36 -46.12 9.78
N LEU A 208 9.42 -45.74 8.92
CA LEU A 208 8.21 -46.52 8.63
C LEU A 208 8.56 -47.82 7.88
N GLU A 209 9.47 -47.77 6.89
CA GLU A 209 10.01 -48.97 6.24
C GLU A 209 10.71 -49.91 7.23
N VAL A 210 11.56 -49.38 8.12
CA VAL A 210 12.27 -50.18 9.13
C VAL A 210 11.29 -50.84 10.10
N LEU A 211 10.24 -50.14 10.52
CA LEU A 211 9.20 -50.70 11.39
C LEU A 211 8.42 -51.82 10.70
N LEU A 212 8.07 -51.65 9.41
CA LEU A 212 7.40 -52.69 8.63
C LEU A 212 8.28 -53.94 8.47
N GLN A 213 9.56 -53.76 8.15
CA GLN A 213 10.50 -54.88 8.05
C GLN A 213 10.65 -55.64 9.37
N LEU A 214 10.72 -54.93 10.51
CA LEU A 214 10.80 -55.56 11.82
C LEU A 214 9.52 -56.33 12.20
N LEU A 215 8.35 -55.85 11.76
CA LEU A 215 7.09 -56.56 11.96
C LEU A 215 6.99 -57.82 11.07
N ASP A 216 7.46 -57.74 9.83
CA ASP A 216 7.53 -58.87 8.91
C ASP A 216 8.54 -59.93 9.41
N ASP A 217 9.72 -59.52 9.87
CA ASP A 217 10.74 -60.42 10.44
C ASP A 217 10.26 -61.08 11.74
N ALA A 218 9.45 -60.39 12.54
CA ALA A 218 8.87 -60.94 13.78
C ALA A 218 7.69 -61.89 13.53
N THR A 219 7.13 -61.90 12.31
CA THR A 219 6.01 -62.78 11.92
C THR A 219 6.41 -63.89 10.94
N ALA A 220 7.69 -63.95 10.55
CA ALA A 220 8.26 -65.07 9.80
C ALA A 220 8.39 -66.32 10.70
N PRO A 221 7.90 -67.51 10.26
CA PRO A 221 7.85 -68.74 11.05
C PRO A 221 9.21 -69.41 11.31
#